data_AF-A0AAV2I6T3-F1
#
_entry.id   AF-A0AAV2I6T3-F1
#
_cell.length_a   1.000
_cell.length_b   1.000
_cell.length_c   1.000
_cell.angle_alpha   90.00
_cell.angle_beta   90.00
_cell.angle_gamma   90.00
#
_symmetry.space_group_name_H-M   'P 1'
#
loop_
_entity.id
_entity.type
_entity.pdbx_description
1 polymer ?
#
loop_
_entity_poly.entity_id
_entity_poly.type
_entity_poly.pdbx_seq_one_letter_code
_entity_poly.pdbx_strand_id
1 'polypeptide(L)'
;MLHHILLLVLTFGQGLTTEPGAVMRLTKKGLDYANTVAHDAIAQALPTLKIADLKGSSGILSYRLTNIINKGDNPPTSTMTFNSGLDGLTWKLDDFG
;
A
#
# COMPACT_ATOMS: atom_id res chain seq x y z
N MET A 1 9.76 56.76 14.05
CA MET A 1 10.66 55.72 14.59
C MET A 1 9.99 54.38 14.42
N LEU A 2 10.35 53.61 13.38
CA LEU A 2 9.69 52.34 13.07
C LEU A 2 10.71 51.21 13.24
N HIS A 3 10.42 50.30 14.17
CA HIS A 3 11.28 49.22 14.63
C HIS A 3 11.53 48.19 13.51
N HIS A 4 12.79 47.85 13.27
CA HIS A 4 13.18 46.79 12.33
C HIS A 4 13.13 45.44 13.06
N ILE A 5 12.14 44.61 12.73
CA ILE A 5 12.07 43.22 13.20
C ILE A 5 12.86 42.37 12.20
N LEU A 6 14.01 41.85 12.65
CA LEU A 6 14.84 40.91 11.89
C LEU A 6 14.24 39.50 12.04
N LEU A 7 13.59 38.98 10.99
CA LEU A 7 13.06 37.62 10.95
C LEU A 7 14.13 36.67 10.39
N LEU A 8 14.84 35.96 11.28
CA LEU A 8 15.82 34.94 10.89
C LEU A 8 15.08 33.64 10.54
N VAL A 9 14.84 33.41 9.24
CA VAL A 9 14.26 32.16 8.73
C VAL A 9 15.40 31.14 8.53
N LEU A 10 15.52 30.19 9.46
CA LEU A 10 16.38 29.00 9.31
C LEU A 10 15.70 28.04 8.32
N THR A 11 16.01 28.18 7.03
CA THR A 11 15.68 27.16 6.03
C THR A 11 16.66 26.00 6.16
N PHE A 12 16.22 24.88 6.74
CA PHE A 12 16.92 23.61 6.64
C PHE A 12 16.84 23.12 5.19
N GLY A 13 17.80 23.52 4.37
CA GLY A 13 17.98 22.95 3.04
C GLY A 13 18.33 21.48 3.18
N GLN A 14 17.48 20.59 2.68
CA GLN A 14 17.83 19.19 2.51
C GLN A 14 18.95 19.11 1.47
N GLY A 15 20.19 18.99 1.94
CA GLY A 15 21.34 18.76 1.09
C GLY A 15 21.19 17.40 0.42
N LEU A 16 20.76 17.39 -0.84
CA LEU A 16 21.00 16.26 -1.73
C LEU A 16 22.52 16.15 -1.88
N THR A 17 23.15 15.25 -1.12
CA THR A 17 24.58 14.99 -1.29
C THR A 17 24.81 14.49 -2.71
N THR A 18 25.60 15.21 -3.48
CA THR A 18 25.98 14.84 -4.85
C THR A 18 26.98 13.68 -4.88
N GLU A 19 27.55 13.33 -3.71
CA GLU A 19 28.54 12.27 -3.54
C GLU A 19 28.05 11.25 -2.49
N PRO A 20 27.13 10.36 -2.85
CA PRO A 20 26.72 9.27 -1.98
C PRO A 20 27.86 8.27 -1.79
N GLY A 21 28.17 7.92 -0.53
CA GLY A 21 29.17 6.90 -0.21
C GLY A 21 28.83 5.49 -0.71
N ALA A 22 27.55 5.23 -1.00
CA ALA A 22 27.07 4.04 -1.71
C ALA A 22 25.75 4.37 -2.43
N VAL A 23 25.55 3.83 -3.62
CA VAL A 23 24.30 3.96 -4.39
C VAL A 23 23.70 2.59 -4.62
N MET A 24 22.46 2.39 -4.16
CA MET A 24 21.69 1.21 -4.50
C MET A 24 20.72 1.55 -5.64
N ARG A 25 20.69 0.70 -6.67
CA ARG A 25 19.78 0.83 -7.80
C ARG A 25 18.92 -0.42 -7.89
N LEU A 26 17.60 -0.24 -7.75
CA LEU A 26 16.65 -1.32 -8.00
C LEU A 26 16.47 -1.48 -9.51
N THR A 27 16.65 -2.70 -10.01
CA THR A 27 16.40 -3.03 -11.42
C THR A 27 14.95 -3.48 -11.60
N LYS A 28 14.47 -3.50 -12.84
CA LYS A 28 13.16 -4.10 -13.15
C LYS A 28 13.05 -5.53 -12.63
N LYS A 29 14.11 -6.35 -12.77
CA LYS A 29 14.12 -7.72 -12.24
C LYS A 29 13.96 -7.75 -10.72
N GLY A 30 14.62 -6.83 -10.00
CA GLY A 30 14.46 -6.70 -8.55
C GLY A 30 13.03 -6.27 -8.18
N LEU A 31 12.42 -5.41 -8.99
CA LEU A 31 11.03 -5.00 -8.80
C LEU A 31 10.04 -6.13 -9.06
N ASP A 32 10.25 -6.89 -10.13
CA ASP A 32 9.43 -8.05 -10.47
C ASP A 32 9.51 -9.11 -9.36
N TYR A 33 10.70 -9.34 -8.79
CA TYR A 33 10.87 -10.21 -7.62
C TYR A 33 10.14 -9.68 -6.38
N ALA A 34 10.25 -8.39 -6.09
CA ALA A 34 9.52 -7.78 -4.97
C ALA A 34 8.00 -7.92 -5.13
N ASN A 35 7.50 -7.80 -6.36
CA ASN A 35 6.09 -8.02 -6.68
C ASN A 35 5.66 -9.48 -6.42
N THR A 36 6.49 -10.47 -6.78
CA THR A 36 6.22 -11.88 -6.47
C THR A 36 6.14 -12.13 -4.97
N VAL A 37 7.11 -11.63 -4.20
CA VAL A 37 7.12 -11.80 -2.74
C VAL A 37 5.90 -11.13 -2.09
N ALA A 38 5.54 -9.93 -2.55
CA ALA A 38 4.35 -9.23 -2.07
C ALA A 38 3.05 -9.97 -2.41
N HIS A 39 2.95 -10.49 -3.64
CA HIS A 39 1.83 -11.30 -4.09
C HIS A 39 1.66 -12.56 -3.22
N ASP A 40 2.74 -13.30 -2.97
CA ASP A 40 2.69 -14.54 -2.19
C ASP A 40 2.26 -14.28 -0.75
N ALA A 41 2.69 -13.16 -0.16
CA ALA A 41 2.25 -12.74 1.17
C ALA A 41 0.75 -12.44 1.21
N ILE A 42 0.22 -11.75 0.19
CA ILE A 42 -1.23 -11.47 0.09
C ILE A 42 -2.04 -12.74 -0.16
N ALA A 43 -1.58 -13.62 -1.05
CA ALA A 43 -2.23 -14.89 -1.33
C ALA A 43 -2.36 -15.76 -0.08
N GLN A 44 -1.38 -15.71 0.82
CA GLN A 44 -1.44 -16.40 2.11
C GLN A 44 -2.33 -15.70 3.13
N ALA A 45 -2.39 -14.36 3.12
CA ALA A 45 -3.15 -13.59 4.09
C ALA A 45 -4.66 -13.58 3.81
N LEU A 46 -5.08 -13.49 2.55
CA LEU A 46 -6.49 -13.34 2.16
C LEU A 46 -7.41 -14.45 2.71
N PRO A 47 -7.06 -15.74 2.65
CA PRO A 47 -7.91 -16.81 3.19
C PRO A 47 -8.05 -16.76 4.72
N THR A 48 -7.11 -16.12 5.41
CA THR A 48 -7.10 -16.03 6.88
C THR A 48 -7.98 -14.89 7.40
N LEU A 49 -8.46 -14.01 6.52
CA LEU A 49 -9.27 -12.86 6.89
C LEU A 49 -10.64 -13.32 7.38
N LYS A 50 -10.92 -13.05 8.65
CA LYS A 50 -12.21 -13.35 9.26
C LYS A 50 -13.20 -12.24 8.94
N ILE A 51 -14.32 -12.61 8.32
CA ILE A 51 -15.43 -11.69 8.10
C ILE A 51 -16.34 -11.75 9.34
N ALA A 52 -16.68 -10.58 9.89
CA ALA A 52 -17.54 -10.50 11.06
C ALA A 52 -18.96 -11.00 10.77
N ASP A 53 -19.60 -11.59 11.78
CA ASP A 53 -21.01 -11.97 11.70
C ASP A 53 -21.89 -10.76 11.34
N LEU A 54 -22.80 -10.96 10.39
CA LEU A 54 -23.75 -9.94 9.97
C LEU A 54 -25.12 -10.23 10.57
N LYS A 55 -25.79 -9.22 11.09
CA LYS A 55 -27.16 -9.32 11.60
C LYS A 55 -28.00 -8.16 11.07
N GLY A 56 -29.27 -8.41 10.82
CA GLY A 56 -30.19 -7.37 10.35
C GLY A 56 -31.65 -7.80 10.47
N SER A 57 -32.55 -6.85 10.24
CA SER A 57 -33.99 -7.09 10.19
C SER A 57 -34.59 -6.30 9.05
N SER A 58 -35.51 -6.92 8.30
CA SER A 58 -36.31 -6.27 7.26
C SER A 58 -37.78 -6.59 7.48
N GLY A 59 -38.57 -5.58 7.86
CA GLY A 59 -39.97 -5.74 8.24
C GLY A 59 -40.13 -6.70 9.43
N ILE A 60 -40.86 -7.80 9.23
CA ILE A 60 -41.06 -8.86 10.23
C ILE A 60 -39.93 -9.90 10.26
N LEU A 61 -38.99 -9.86 9.31
CA LEU A 61 -37.96 -10.88 9.19
C LEU A 61 -36.67 -10.43 9.87
N SER A 62 -36.09 -11.29 10.71
CA SER A 62 -34.76 -11.11 11.31
C SER A 62 -33.80 -12.14 10.76
N TYR A 63 -32.58 -11.74 10.40
CA TYR A 63 -31.56 -12.64 9.87
C TYR A 63 -30.21 -12.46 10.57
N ARG A 64 -29.45 -13.55 10.58
CA ARG A 64 -28.08 -13.60 11.08
C ARG A 64 -27.25 -14.48 10.16
N LEU A 65 -26.18 -13.92 9.61
CA LEU A 65 -25.14 -14.63 8.87
C LEU A 65 -23.96 -14.79 9.82
N THR A 66 -23.64 -16.03 10.15
CA THR A 66 -22.56 -16.37 11.09
C THR A 66 -21.50 -17.22 10.40
N ASN A 67 -20.26 -17.16 10.92
CA ASN A 67 -19.16 -18.00 10.45
C ASN A 67 -18.88 -17.82 8.94
N ILE A 68 -18.81 -16.56 8.50
CA ILE A 68 -18.47 -16.22 7.13
C ILE A 68 -16.97 -16.49 6.94
N ILE A 69 -16.65 -17.43 6.05
CA ILE A 69 -15.29 -17.86 5.73
C ILE A 69 -15.00 -17.61 4.25
N ASN A 70 -13.83 -17.05 3.94
CA ASN A 70 -13.31 -17.10 2.57
C ASN A 70 -12.79 -18.52 2.32
N LYS A 71 -13.33 -19.21 1.31
CA LYS A 71 -12.96 -20.60 0.97
C LYS A 71 -11.78 -20.72 0.01
N GLY A 72 -11.11 -19.61 -0.29
CA GLY A 72 -10.02 -19.54 -1.24
C GLY A 72 -10.53 -19.13 -2.61
N ASP A 73 -10.57 -17.83 -2.83
CA ASP A 73 -10.66 -17.27 -4.17
C ASP A 73 -9.30 -17.44 -4.87
N ASN A 74 -9.30 -17.32 -6.21
CA ASN A 74 -8.03 -17.20 -6.93
C ASN A 74 -7.29 -15.97 -6.39
N PRO A 75 -5.97 -16.08 -6.11
CA PRO A 75 -5.20 -14.94 -5.68
C PRO A 75 -5.24 -13.86 -6.77
N PRO A 76 -5.37 -12.58 -6.38
CA PRO A 76 -5.46 -11.48 -7.32
C PRO A 76 -4.19 -11.38 -8.16
N THR A 77 -4.33 -10.88 -9.38
CA THR A 77 -3.17 -10.50 -10.18
C THR A 77 -2.44 -9.32 -9.52
N SER A 78 -1.11 -9.39 -9.44
CA SER A 78 -0.28 -8.36 -8.81
C SER A 78 0.64 -7.70 -9.82
N THR A 79 0.64 -6.37 -9.85
CA THR A 79 1.55 -5.58 -10.69
C THR A 79 2.21 -4.47 -9.90
N MET A 80 3.51 -4.27 -10.13
CA MET A 80 4.30 -3.26 -9.47
C MET A 80 5.07 -2.45 -10.51
N THR A 81 4.89 -1.14 -10.50
CA THR A 81 5.45 -0.24 -11.50
C THR A 81 6.06 0.97 -10.84
N PHE A 82 7.12 1.51 -11.46
CA PHE A 82 7.67 2.80 -11.08
C PHE A 82 6.93 3.87 -11.88
N ASN A 83 6.24 4.77 -11.17
CA ASN A 83 5.50 5.86 -11.77
C ASN A 83 6.35 7.13 -11.73
N SER A 84 6.97 7.47 -12.86
CA SER A 84 7.80 8.66 -13.01
C SER A 84 7.03 9.98 -12.93
N GLY A 85 5.70 9.96 -12.97
CA GLY A 85 4.86 11.15 -12.77
C GLY A 85 4.52 11.44 -11.30
N LEU A 86 4.78 10.48 -10.40
CA LEU A 86 4.51 10.60 -8.96
C LEU A 86 5.77 10.38 -8.11
N ASP A 87 6.95 10.29 -8.74
CA ASP A 87 8.24 9.95 -8.10
C ASP A 87 8.16 8.77 -7.13
N GLY A 88 7.39 7.74 -7.51
CA GLY A 88 6.99 6.72 -6.56
C GLY A 88 6.70 5.35 -7.16
N LEU A 89 6.54 4.39 -6.26
CA LEU A 89 6.15 3.03 -6.60
C LEU A 89 4.63 2.89 -6.54
N THR A 90 4.04 2.34 -7.59
CA THR A 90 2.64 1.95 -7.61
C THR A 90 2.56 0.43 -7.56
N TRP A 91 1.86 -0.08 -6.55
CA TRP A 91 1.50 -1.49 -6.44
C TRP A 91 0.00 -1.63 -6.60
N LYS A 92 -0.42 -2.50 -7.51
CA LYS A 92 -1.81 -2.72 -7.87
C LYS A 92 -2.14 -4.20 -7.79
N LEU A 93 -3.27 -4.49 -7.17
CA LEU A 93 -3.88 -5.82 -7.13
C LEU A 93 -5.20 -5.73 -7.91
N ASP A 94 -5.40 -6.63 -8.88
CA ASP A 94 -6.59 -6.69 -9.73
C ASP A 94 -7.13 -8.12 -9.79
N ASP A 95 -8.39 -8.27 -10.21
CA ASP A 95 -9.03 -9.58 -10.43
C ASP A 95 -9.09 -10.44 -9.16
N PHE A 96 -9.63 -9.86 -8.09
CA PHE A 96 -10.08 -10.63 -6.95
C PHE A 96 -11.35 -11.40 -7.40
N GLY A 97 -11.28 -12.73 -7.33
CA GLY A 97 -12.24 -13.70 -7.87
C GLY A 97 -13.72 -13.30 -7.87
#